data_AF-A0A7S0HEB9-F1
#
_entry.id   AF-A0A7S0HEB9-F1
#
_cell.length_a   1.000
_cell.length_b   1.000
_cell.length_c   1.000
_cell.angle_alpha   90.00
_cell.angle_beta   90.00
_cell.angle_gamma   90.00
#
_symmetry.space_group_name_H-M   'P 1'
#
loop_
_entity.id
_entity.type
_entity.pdbx_description
1 polymer ?
#
loop_
_entity_poly.entity_id
_entity_poly.type
_entity_poly.pdbx_seq_one_letter_code
_entity_poly.pdbx_strand_id
1 'polypeptide(L)'
;RKGSKTSSRSKQSVDMDNSSEEEEKMVDLDSLDRDGQEQFKYNIDKILGMEMKKQLSENNEEIEVTLFLVKWREKSYLHTSWVTENEILAEGGKVRLNNFMSKWFDSIQFEV
;
A
#
# COMPACT_ATOMS: atom_id res chain seq x y z
N ARG A 1 -57.69 21.30 12.19
CA ARG A 1 -58.46 21.84 11.04
C ARG A 1 -57.52 22.75 10.23
N LYS A 2 -57.36 22.48 8.92
CA LYS A 2 -57.17 23.40 7.76
C LYS A 2 -56.24 24.62 7.97
N GLY A 3 -55.15 24.86 7.24
CA GLY A 3 -54.80 24.59 5.85
C GLY A 3 -54.60 25.91 5.07
N SER A 4 -53.59 25.97 4.20
CA SER A 4 -53.40 26.92 3.05
C SER A 4 -52.92 28.36 3.39
N LYS A 5 -52.16 29.11 2.58
CA LYS A 5 -51.55 28.97 1.23
C LYS A 5 -50.55 30.13 1.04
N THR A 6 -49.45 29.83 0.33
CA THR A 6 -48.58 30.66 -0.55
C THR A 6 -48.78 32.18 -0.67
N SER A 7 -47.69 32.96 -0.67
CA SER A 7 -47.53 34.10 -1.60
C SER A 7 -46.07 34.55 -1.72
N SER A 8 -45.69 34.92 -2.94
CA SER A 8 -44.36 35.07 -3.52
C SER A 8 -43.88 36.53 -3.53
N ARG A 9 -42.57 36.81 -3.32
CA ARG A 9 -41.90 37.94 -3.99
C ARG A 9 -40.36 37.83 -4.01
N SER A 10 -39.84 37.62 -5.22
CA SER A 10 -38.49 37.92 -5.75
C SER A 10 -38.02 39.35 -5.41
N LYS A 11 -36.76 39.80 -5.42
CA LYS A 11 -35.43 39.38 -5.92
C LYS A 11 -34.48 40.49 -5.38
N GLN A 12 -33.29 40.17 -4.88
CA GLN A 12 -32.11 41.01 -5.17
C GLN A 12 -30.80 40.29 -4.83
N SER A 13 -29.96 40.25 -5.85
CA SER A 13 -28.63 39.68 -5.98
C SER A 13 -27.58 40.48 -5.22
N VAL A 14 -26.69 39.79 -4.51
CA VAL A 14 -25.31 40.21 -4.30
C VAL A 14 -24.43 38.96 -4.36
N ASP A 15 -23.56 38.95 -5.37
CA ASP A 15 -22.53 37.95 -5.63
C ASP A 15 -21.49 37.96 -4.50
N MET A 16 -21.15 36.79 -3.97
CA MET A 16 -19.94 36.57 -3.18
C MET A 16 -19.35 35.22 -3.56
N ASP A 17 -18.44 35.27 -4.51
CA ASP A 17 -17.44 34.24 -4.75
C ASP A 17 -16.57 34.09 -3.50
N ASN A 18 -16.63 32.92 -2.88
CA ASN A 18 -15.64 32.44 -1.92
C ASN A 18 -15.64 30.90 -2.03
N SER A 19 -14.93 30.36 -3.01
CA SER A 19 -13.52 29.96 -2.93
C SER A 19 -13.29 28.76 -2.01
N SER A 20 -12.62 27.77 -2.61
CA SER A 20 -12.11 26.49 -2.10
C SER A 20 -13.15 25.44 -1.70
N GLU A 21 -13.58 24.71 -2.74
CA GLU A 21 -13.96 23.30 -2.70
C GLU A 21 -12.80 22.46 -2.15
N GLU A 22 -12.89 22.01 -0.89
CA GLU A 22 -12.18 20.82 -0.43
C GLU A 22 -13.16 20.00 0.44
N GLU A 23 -14.18 19.43 -0.21
CA GLU A 23 -14.84 18.25 0.33
C GLU A 23 -13.82 17.10 0.23
N GLU A 24 -13.05 16.91 1.30
CA GLU A 24 -12.25 15.71 1.50
C GLU A 24 -13.19 14.50 1.50
N LYS A 25 -13.33 13.91 0.31
CA LYS A 25 -13.97 12.64 0.08
C LYS A 25 -13.23 11.60 0.90
N MET A 26 -13.77 11.26 2.08
CA MET A 26 -13.40 10.05 2.81
C MET A 26 -13.58 8.87 1.85
N VAL A 27 -12.47 8.42 1.27
CA VAL A 27 -12.40 7.15 0.57
C VAL A 27 -12.43 6.07 1.65
N ASP A 28 -13.61 5.47 1.84
CA ASP A 28 -13.78 4.24 2.60
C ASP A 28 -12.80 3.19 2.05
N LEU A 29 -11.70 3.00 2.77
CA LEU A 29 -10.62 2.06 2.45
C LEU A 29 -11.05 0.59 2.59
N ASP A 30 -12.34 0.34 2.83
CA ASP A 30 -12.94 -0.97 3.13
C ASP A 30 -13.88 -1.50 2.00
N SER A 31 -13.86 -0.87 0.81
CA SER A 31 -14.74 -1.23 -0.32
C SER A 31 -14.09 -2.06 -1.44
N LEU A 32 -13.02 -2.79 -1.16
CA LEU A 32 -12.48 -3.88 -2.01
C LEU A 32 -12.42 -5.11 -1.10
N ASP A 33 -13.18 -6.19 -1.20
CA ASP A 33 -13.79 -6.83 -2.37
C ASP A 33 -15.00 -7.66 -1.91
N ARG A 34 -16.19 -7.33 -2.45
CA ARG A 34 -17.42 -8.09 -2.29
C ARG A 34 -17.69 -8.85 -3.58
N ASP A 35 -16.88 -9.88 -3.88
CA ASP A 35 -17.21 -10.95 -4.82
C ASP A 35 -16.34 -12.18 -4.50
N GLY A 36 -17.00 -13.32 -4.28
CA GLY A 36 -16.42 -14.54 -3.71
C GLY A 36 -15.49 -15.35 -4.62
N GLN A 37 -14.50 -14.73 -5.28
CA GLN A 37 -13.36 -15.39 -5.93
C GLN A 37 -12.10 -14.50 -5.93
N GLU A 38 -11.39 -14.40 -4.81
CA GLU A 38 -10.05 -13.75 -4.74
C GLU A 38 -9.02 -14.60 -3.98
N GLN A 39 -9.12 -15.93 -4.11
CA GLN A 39 -8.12 -16.82 -3.52
C GLN A 39 -6.85 -16.79 -4.38
N PHE A 40 -5.79 -16.18 -3.84
CA PHE A 40 -4.40 -16.14 -4.33
C PHE A 40 -3.94 -14.98 -5.21
N LYS A 41 -4.36 -13.73 -4.93
CA LYS A 41 -3.77 -12.53 -5.58
C LYS A 41 -2.25 -12.36 -5.38
N TYR A 42 -1.67 -12.99 -4.35
CA TYR A 42 -0.26 -12.81 -3.99
C TYR A 42 0.40 -14.14 -3.65
N ASN A 43 1.56 -14.43 -4.25
CA ASN A 43 2.29 -15.68 -4.03
C ASN A 43 3.17 -15.66 -2.78
N ILE A 44 3.34 -14.48 -2.16
CA ILE A 44 4.17 -14.31 -0.97
C ILE A 44 3.35 -14.60 0.29
N ASP A 45 3.84 -15.50 1.12
CA ASP A 45 3.27 -15.76 2.45
C ASP A 45 3.95 -14.86 3.49
N LYS A 46 5.27 -14.97 3.64
CA LYS A 46 6.07 -14.22 4.63
C LYS A 46 7.43 -13.80 4.08
N ILE A 47 7.93 -12.67 4.57
CA ILE A 47 9.33 -12.27 4.44
C ILE A 47 10.01 -12.63 5.76
N LEU A 48 11.10 -13.38 5.70
CA LEU A 48 11.77 -14.00 6.84
C LEU A 48 13.07 -13.28 7.22
N GLY A 49 13.71 -12.62 6.27
CA GLY A 49 15.00 -11.99 6.49
C GLY A 49 15.40 -11.09 5.33
N MET A 50 16.47 -10.34 5.56
CA MET A 50 17.06 -9.40 4.61
C MET A 50 18.58 -9.53 4.66
N GLU A 51 19.23 -9.44 3.51
CA GLU A 51 20.68 -9.47 3.37
C GLU A 51 21.10 -8.41 2.34
N MET A 52 22.17 -7.66 2.63
CA MET A 52 22.80 -6.76 1.68
C MET A 52 24.02 -7.47 1.07
N LYS A 53 24.04 -7.62 -0.26
CA LYS A 53 25.15 -8.23 -0.99
C LYS A 53 25.78 -7.23 -1.95
N LYS A 54 27.11 -7.23 -1.99
CA LYS A 54 27.87 -6.52 -3.02
C LYS A 54 27.93 -7.38 -4.29
N GLN A 55 27.54 -6.81 -5.42
CA GLN A 55 27.68 -7.40 -6.74
C GLN A 55 28.52 -6.48 -7.62
N LEU A 56 29.37 -7.06 -8.46
CA LEU A 56 30.02 -6.30 -9.53
C LEU A 56 29.04 -6.11 -10.67
N SER A 57 28.84 -4.86 -11.09
CA SER A 57 28.11 -4.53 -12.31
C SER A 57 28.93 -4.83 -13.55
N GLU A 58 28.28 -4.81 -14.73
CA GLU A 58 28.94 -4.96 -16.03
C GLU A 58 30.02 -3.89 -16.28
N ASN A 59 29.93 -2.75 -15.58
CA ASN A 59 30.89 -1.65 -15.67
C ASN A 59 32.06 -1.76 -14.67
N ASN A 60 32.20 -2.90 -13.97
CA ASN A 60 33.15 -3.09 -12.85
C ASN A 60 32.92 -2.15 -11.65
N GLU A 61 31.69 -1.72 -11.44
CA GLU A 61 31.32 -0.93 -10.25
C GLU A 61 30.74 -1.87 -9.18
N GLU A 62 31.13 -1.71 -7.93
CA GLU A 62 30.51 -2.41 -6.81
C GLU A 62 29.13 -1.79 -6.50
N ILE A 63 28.07 -2.57 -6.70
CA ILE A 63 26.71 -2.19 -6.37
C ILE A 63 26.24 -3.02 -5.18
N GLU A 64 25.62 -2.35 -4.20
CA GLU A 64 24.93 -3.02 -3.11
C GLU A 64 23.50 -3.38 -3.52
N VAL A 65 23.17 -4.67 -3.42
CA VAL A 65 21.85 -5.22 -3.74
C VAL A 65 21.23 -5.78 -2.47
N THR A 66 20.01 -5.32 -2.17
CA THR A 66 19.20 -5.85 -1.07
C THR A 66 18.41 -7.06 -1.53
N LEU A 67 18.58 -8.17 -0.81
CA LEU A 67 17.86 -9.41 -1.02
C LEU A 67 16.99 -9.74 0.20
N PHE A 68 15.85 -10.35 -0.07
CA PHE A 68 14.86 -10.73 0.93
C PHE A 68 14.60 -12.23 0.87
N LEU A 69 14.62 -12.90 2.02
CA LEU A 69 14.29 -14.31 2.12
C LEU A 69 12.77 -14.46 2.20
N VAL A 70 12.17 -15.03 1.17
CA VAL A 70 10.71 -15.15 1.05
C VAL A 70 10.25 -16.59 1.24
N LYS A 71 9.23 -16.77 2.08
CA LYS A 71 8.40 -17.98 2.14
C LYS A 71 7.20 -17.81 1.22
N TRP A 72 7.08 -18.71 0.26
CA TRP A 72 6.00 -18.72 -0.73
C TRP A 72 4.73 -19.39 -0.20
N ARG A 73 3.57 -18.96 -0.70
CA ARG A 73 2.29 -19.65 -0.46
C ARG A 73 2.33 -21.06 -1.03
N GLU A 74 1.62 -21.97 -0.37
CA GLU A 74 1.49 -23.38 -0.76
C GLU A 74 2.80 -24.18 -0.82
N LYS A 75 3.95 -23.56 -0.53
CA LYS A 75 5.24 -24.22 -0.39
C LYS A 75 5.67 -24.27 1.07
N SER A 76 6.42 -25.32 1.40
CA SER A 76 7.09 -25.44 2.70
C SER A 76 8.27 -24.46 2.81
N TYR A 77 8.76 -24.24 4.04
CA TYR A 77 9.93 -23.40 4.31
C TYR A 77 11.21 -23.87 3.60
N LEU A 78 11.28 -25.12 3.14
CA LEU A 78 12.42 -25.62 2.37
C LEU A 78 12.54 -24.98 0.98
N HIS A 79 11.46 -24.36 0.49
CA HIS A 79 11.42 -23.74 -0.83
C HIS A 79 11.55 -22.21 -0.76
N THR A 80 12.01 -21.67 0.37
CA THR A 80 12.28 -20.24 0.48
C THR A 80 13.38 -19.84 -0.49
N SER A 81 13.27 -18.64 -1.06
CA SER A 81 14.29 -18.12 -1.97
C SER A 81 14.61 -16.66 -1.63
N TRP A 82 15.84 -16.29 -1.95
CA TRP A 82 16.29 -14.90 -1.91
C TRP A 82 15.82 -14.20 -3.17
N VAL A 83 15.09 -13.10 -2.99
CA VAL A 83 14.54 -12.29 -4.09
C VAL A 83 14.80 -10.82 -3.84
N THR A 84 14.81 -10.05 -4.92
CA THR A 84 14.95 -8.60 -4.91
C THR A 84 13.62 -7.93 -4.51
N GLU A 85 13.70 -6.65 -4.14
CA GLU A 85 12.52 -5.82 -3.92
C GLU A 85 11.59 -5.80 -5.15
N ASN A 86 12.16 -5.69 -6.35
CA ASN A 86 11.41 -5.65 -7.60
C ASN A 86 10.57 -6.91 -7.80
N GLU A 87 11.12 -8.09 -7.50
CA GLU A 87 10.38 -9.36 -7.58
C GLU A 87 9.26 -9.43 -6.54
N ILE A 88 9.48 -8.91 -5.32
CA ILE A 88 8.43 -8.83 -4.31
C ILE A 88 7.29 -7.93 -4.77
N LEU A 89 7.60 -6.79 -5.36
CA LEU A 89 6.60 -5.84 -5.87
C LEU A 89 5.83 -6.43 -7.05
N ALA A 90 6.50 -7.14 -7.96
CA ALA A 90 5.87 -7.85 -9.08
C ALA A 90 4.88 -8.93 -8.61
N GLU A 91 5.19 -9.60 -7.50
CA GLU A 91 4.32 -10.59 -6.83
C GLU A 91 3.26 -9.95 -5.91
N GLY A 92 3.12 -8.62 -5.96
CA GLY A 92 2.17 -7.83 -5.18
C GLY A 92 2.42 -7.87 -3.66
N GLY A 93 3.64 -8.18 -3.25
CA GLY A 93 4.08 -8.25 -1.86
C GLY A 93 4.30 -6.90 -1.17
N LYS A 94 3.91 -5.76 -1.77
CA LYS A 94 4.18 -4.40 -1.26
C LYS A 94 3.80 -4.22 0.21
N VAL A 95 2.60 -4.65 0.61
CA VAL A 95 2.14 -4.53 2.00
C VAL A 95 2.99 -5.36 2.96
N ARG A 96 3.39 -6.58 2.54
CA ARG A 96 4.23 -7.46 3.36
C ARG A 96 5.64 -6.90 3.50
N LEU A 97 6.19 -6.33 2.43
CA LEU A 97 7.49 -5.68 2.45
C LEU A 97 7.50 -4.49 3.41
N ASN A 98 6.52 -3.59 3.30
CA ASN A 98 6.44 -2.44 4.20
C ASN A 98 6.36 -2.86 5.67
N ASN A 99 5.48 -3.82 5.99
CA ASN A 99 5.35 -4.35 7.34
C ASN A 99 6.63 -5.02 7.87
N PHE A 100 7.38 -5.70 7.00
CA PHE A 100 8.66 -6.29 7.35
C PHE A 100 9.71 -5.21 7.63
N MET A 101 9.85 -4.23 6.72
CA MET A 101 10.84 -3.16 6.84
C MET A 101 10.61 -2.30 8.08
N SER A 102 9.36 -1.93 8.40
CA SER A 102 9.06 -1.16 9.61
C SER A 102 9.58 -1.86 10.88
N LYS A 103 9.31 -3.16 11.02
CA LYS A 103 9.78 -3.96 12.17
C LYS A 103 11.28 -4.19 12.16
N TRP A 104 11.85 -4.36 10.98
CA TRP A 104 13.28 -4.59 10.81
C TRP A 104 14.08 -3.35 11.21
N PHE A 105 13.66 -2.17 10.79
CA PHE A 105 14.28 -0.91 11.18
C PHE A 105 14.19 -0.67 12.68
N ASP A 106 13.03 -0.95 13.30
CA ASP A 106 12.89 -0.88 14.75
C ASP A 106 13.94 -1.78 15.42
N SER A 107 14.10 -3.02 14.97
CA SER A 107 15.05 -3.98 15.55
C SER A 107 16.52 -3.51 15.48
N ILE A 108 16.93 -2.83 14.41
CA ILE A 108 18.33 -2.37 14.26
C ILE A 108 18.60 -1.15 15.14
N GLN A 109 17.63 -0.24 15.29
CA GLN A 109 17.83 0.99 16.06
C GLN A 109 18.06 0.76 17.56
N PHE A 110 17.68 -0.41 18.09
CA PHE A 110 17.90 -0.76 19.51
C PHE A 110 19.22 -1.49 19.79
N GLU A 111 20.01 -1.83 18.76
CA GLU A 111 21.33 -2.48 18.92
C GLU A 111 22.53 -1.50 18.86
N VAL A 112 22.28 -0.18 18.72
CA VAL A 112 23.31 0.88 18.70
C VAL A 112 23.23 1.71 19.98
#